data_AF-A0A0M0K109-F1
#
_entry.id   AF-A0A0M0K109-F1
#
_cell.length_a   1.000
_cell.length_b   1.000
_cell.length_c   1.000
_cell.angle_alpha   90.00
_cell.angle_beta   90.00
_cell.angle_gamma   90.00
#
_symmetry.space_group_name_H-M   'P 1'
#
loop_
_entity.id
_entity.type
_entity.pdbx_description
1 polymer ?
#
loop_
_entity_poly.entity_id
_entity_poly.type
_entity_poly.pdbx_seq_one_letter_code
_entity_poly.pdbx_strand_id
1 'polypeptide(L)'
;ATEEAFAELVCPITFSLPVDPVTAEDGNGDSVRWARPRPPTGIAMPSKRGCEDAEDETAQELRRTKSATNEAMNEFLCPITFLLFSGDKVDAWKLKLKEDEEVAEMRRKAEAGQGWAMCNLGVWYKHGQKGLAKDFAKAFEWYKKSHEAGDAVGTGGLGRCYLLGNGEVTKCPMRANTLMCQAAERGSKLTCYHLGRSYAEGLWGFPKDETMARRYYSMVASALIEDCTAGAKEGAATWLREHPTT
;
A
#
# COMPACT_ATOMS: atom_id res chain seq x y z
N ALA A 1 -51.63 34.85 -14.48
CA ALA A 1 -50.71 35.93 -14.86
C ALA A 1 -49.94 36.28 -13.60
N THR A 2 -48.65 35.99 -13.45
CA THR A 2 -47.52 35.88 -14.40
C THR A 2 -46.58 34.78 -13.86
N GLU A 3 -46.12 33.78 -14.62
CA GLU A 3 -44.90 33.82 -15.49
C GLU A 3 -43.73 34.59 -14.85
N GLU A 4 -42.46 34.20 -14.86
CA GLU A 4 -41.65 33.06 -15.32
C GLU A 4 -40.23 33.46 -14.85
N ALA A 5 -39.38 32.53 -14.42
CA ALA A 5 -37.91 32.58 -14.56
C ALA A 5 -37.23 31.46 -13.75
N PHE A 6 -37.14 30.27 -14.34
CA PHE A 6 -36.14 29.27 -14.01
C PHE A 6 -35.42 28.92 -15.33
N ALA A 7 -34.20 29.41 -15.47
CA ALA A 7 -33.25 29.09 -16.53
C ALA A 7 -31.88 29.60 -16.03
N GLU A 8 -30.73 29.01 -16.26
CA GLU A 8 -30.27 27.74 -16.80
C GLU A 8 -28.76 27.79 -16.48
N LEU A 9 -28.15 26.72 -15.95
CA LEU A 9 -26.71 26.51 -16.12
C LEU A 9 -26.37 25.03 -15.92
N VAL A 10 -26.82 24.20 -16.86
CA VAL A 10 -26.34 22.83 -17.03
C VAL A 10 -25.48 22.83 -18.29
N CYS A 11 -24.17 22.88 -18.13
CA CYS A 11 -23.23 22.64 -19.23
C CYS A 11 -23.16 21.13 -19.51
N PRO A 12 -23.35 20.65 -20.76
CA PRO A 12 -23.09 19.26 -21.10
C PRO A 12 -21.59 19.07 -21.40
N ILE A 13 -20.91 18.26 -20.59
CA ILE A 13 -19.59 17.71 -20.93
C ILE A 13 -19.84 16.52 -21.86
N THR A 14 -19.59 16.71 -23.16
CA THR A 14 -19.47 15.61 -24.13
C THR A 14 -18.12 14.94 -23.97
N PHE A 15 -18.06 13.84 -23.23
CA PHE A 15 -16.89 12.95 -23.20
C PHE A 15 -17.05 11.89 -24.28
N SER A 16 -16.46 12.13 -25.45
CA SER A 16 -16.35 11.13 -26.51
C SER A 16 -15.23 10.13 -26.17
N LEU A 17 -15.61 8.86 -26.00
CA LEU A 17 -14.69 7.72 -25.94
C LEU A 17 -14.00 7.52 -27.30
N PRO A 18 -12.70 7.15 -27.36
CA PRO A 18 -12.12 6.62 -28.59
C PRO A 18 -12.47 5.13 -28.73
N VAL A 19 -13.12 4.79 -29.84
CA VAL A 19 -13.29 3.43 -30.34
C VAL A 19 -12.22 3.23 -31.40
N ASP A 20 -11.26 2.33 -31.16
CA ASP A 20 -10.44 1.76 -32.24
C ASP A 20 -11.26 0.69 -32.98
N PRO A 21 -11.16 0.63 -34.31
CA PRO A 21 -10.73 -0.65 -34.90
C PRO A 21 -9.81 -0.53 -36.13
N VAL A 22 -8.67 -1.22 -36.03
CA VAL A 22 -8.21 -2.33 -36.90
C VAL A 22 -8.46 -2.26 -38.42
N THR A 23 -7.34 -2.13 -39.15
CA THR A 23 -6.93 -2.69 -40.48
C THR A 23 -7.88 -2.65 -41.68
N ALA A 24 -7.42 -2.08 -42.81
CA ALA A 24 -6.86 -2.83 -43.95
C ALA A 24 -6.48 -1.90 -45.13
N GLU A 25 -5.41 -2.33 -45.80
CA GLU A 25 -4.79 -2.06 -47.11
C GLU A 25 -5.36 -0.99 -48.06
N ASP A 26 -4.42 -0.24 -48.67
CA ASP A 26 -4.29 -0.20 -50.13
C ASP A 26 -2.87 0.22 -50.52
N GLY A 27 -2.23 -0.58 -51.38
CA GLY A 27 -0.93 -0.30 -51.94
C GLY A 27 -1.02 0.59 -53.18
N ASN A 28 -0.10 1.54 -53.31
CA ASN A 28 0.52 1.84 -54.60
C ASN A 28 1.85 2.57 -54.35
N GLY A 29 2.87 2.19 -55.11
CA GLY A 29 4.23 2.66 -54.95
C GLY A 29 4.41 4.13 -55.32
N ASP A 30 5.31 4.80 -54.61
CA ASP A 30 6.36 5.58 -55.26
C ASP A 30 7.49 5.87 -54.27
N SER A 31 8.69 5.56 -54.72
CA SER A 31 9.95 5.78 -54.02
C SER A 31 10.22 7.28 -53.88
N VAL A 32 10.12 7.81 -52.66
CA VAL A 32 10.66 9.14 -52.34
C VAL A 32 11.63 9.03 -51.17
N ARG A 33 12.90 9.16 -51.52
CA ARG A 33 14.06 9.27 -50.64
C ARG A 33 13.94 10.55 -49.82
N TRP A 34 13.49 10.47 -48.57
CA TRP A 34 13.56 11.58 -47.62
C TRP A 34 14.83 11.49 -46.78
N ALA A 35 15.71 12.46 -46.99
CA ALA A 35 16.93 12.66 -46.22
C ALA A 35 16.60 12.86 -44.73
N ARG A 36 17.24 12.09 -43.84
CA ARG A 36 17.19 12.34 -42.39
C ARG A 36 17.97 13.61 -42.07
N PRO A 37 17.40 14.61 -41.37
CA PRO A 37 18.21 15.69 -40.81
C PRO A 37 19.06 15.14 -39.66
N ARG A 38 20.34 15.52 -39.61
CA ARG A 38 21.18 15.34 -38.42
C ARG A 38 20.57 16.09 -37.24
N PRO A 39 20.61 15.56 -36.00
CA PRO A 39 20.22 16.34 -34.83
C PRO A 39 21.23 17.47 -34.61
N PRO A 40 20.79 18.68 -34.22
CA PRO A 40 21.71 19.73 -33.84
C PRO A 40 22.42 19.34 -32.54
N THR A 41 23.75 19.26 -32.64
CA THR A 41 24.66 19.25 -31.50
C THR A 41 24.48 20.52 -30.67
N GLY A 42 24.23 20.36 -29.37
CA GLY A 42 24.38 21.46 -28.40
C GLY A 42 23.14 21.79 -27.58
N ILE A 43 22.55 20.81 -26.89
CA ILE A 43 21.79 21.08 -25.65
C ILE A 43 22.22 20.00 -24.65
N ALA A 44 22.95 20.41 -23.61
CA ALA A 44 23.24 19.53 -22.49
C ALA A 44 21.90 19.17 -21.82
N MET A 45 21.59 17.88 -21.75
CA MET A 45 20.46 17.39 -20.96
C MET A 45 20.69 17.82 -19.51
N PRO A 46 19.77 18.58 -18.88
CA PRO A 46 19.91 18.87 -17.46
C PRO A 46 19.86 17.55 -16.70
N SER A 47 20.83 17.37 -15.81
CA SER A 47 20.90 16.17 -14.98
C SER A 47 19.57 15.97 -14.25
N LYS A 48 19.07 14.73 -14.17
CA LYS A 48 17.84 14.31 -13.46
C LYS A 48 17.80 14.63 -11.95
N ARG A 49 18.72 15.44 -11.45
CA ARG A 49 18.86 15.84 -10.05
C ARG A 49 17.89 16.94 -9.61
N GLY A 50 17.13 17.56 -10.53
CA GLY A 50 16.25 18.70 -10.20
C GLY A 50 14.74 18.42 -10.17
N CYS A 51 14.28 17.23 -10.56
CA CYS A 51 12.85 16.88 -10.50
C CYS A 51 12.44 16.28 -9.15
N GLU A 52 13.36 15.59 -8.46
CA GLU A 52 13.09 15.02 -7.13
C GLU A 52 12.94 16.13 -6.07
N ASP A 53 13.76 17.19 -6.15
CA ASP A 53 13.72 18.31 -5.20
C ASP A 53 12.48 19.22 -5.40
N ALA A 54 12.00 19.38 -6.64
CA ALA A 54 10.84 20.22 -6.96
C ALA A 54 9.49 19.57 -6.54
N GLU A 55 9.39 18.23 -6.61
CA GLU A 55 8.24 17.49 -6.07
C GLU A 55 8.21 17.54 -4.54
N ASP A 56 9.40 17.58 -3.89
CA ASP A 56 9.50 17.76 -2.44
C ASP A 56 9.16 19.19 -1.99
N GLU A 57 9.54 20.23 -2.75
CA GLU A 57 9.16 21.63 -2.48
C GLU A 57 7.65 21.87 -2.62
N THR A 58 7.04 21.41 -3.72
CA THR A 58 5.59 21.53 -3.95
C THR A 58 4.78 20.74 -2.91
N ALA A 59 5.26 19.57 -2.48
CA ALA A 59 4.65 18.80 -1.39
C ALA A 59 4.86 19.46 -0.01
N GLN A 60 5.97 20.18 0.18
CA GLN A 60 6.24 20.96 1.40
C GLN A 60 5.36 22.22 1.45
N GLU A 61 5.16 22.90 0.32
CA GLU A 61 4.24 24.03 0.19
C GLU A 61 2.80 23.59 0.39
N LEU A 62 2.37 22.48 -0.21
CA LEU A 62 1.04 21.91 0.02
C LEU A 62 0.82 21.55 1.51
N ARG A 63 1.88 21.18 2.23
CA ARG A 63 1.84 20.95 3.69
C ARG A 63 1.76 22.25 4.48
N ARG A 64 2.54 23.26 4.11
CA ARG A 64 2.43 24.60 4.72
C ARG A 64 1.04 25.17 4.52
N THR A 65 0.47 25.04 3.33
CA THR A 65 -0.89 25.50 3.04
C THR A 65 -1.93 24.67 3.77
N LYS A 66 -1.80 23.33 3.84
CA LYS A 66 -2.73 22.47 4.61
C LYS A 66 -2.66 22.73 6.11
N SER A 67 -1.47 22.88 6.67
CA SER A 67 -1.23 23.23 8.08
C SER A 67 -1.81 24.61 8.38
N ALA A 68 -1.56 25.60 7.52
CA ALA A 68 -2.12 26.95 7.67
C ALA A 68 -3.64 26.96 7.52
N THR A 69 -4.23 26.18 6.61
CA THR A 69 -5.69 26.04 6.51
C THR A 69 -6.26 25.30 7.70
N ASN A 70 -5.55 24.35 8.30
CA ASN A 70 -5.99 23.62 9.49
C ASN A 70 -5.88 24.48 10.75
N GLU A 71 -4.82 25.27 10.88
CA GLU A 71 -4.65 26.26 11.95
C GLU A 71 -5.70 27.36 11.84
N ALA A 72 -5.88 27.94 10.66
CA ALA A 72 -6.93 28.92 10.39
C ALA A 72 -8.32 28.32 10.62
N MET A 73 -8.58 27.11 10.12
CA MET A 73 -9.84 26.42 10.41
C MET A 73 -10.00 26.15 11.89
N ASN A 74 -8.97 25.78 12.66
CA ASN A 74 -9.09 25.59 14.10
C ASN A 74 -9.31 26.92 14.82
N GLU A 75 -8.71 28.02 14.36
CA GLU A 75 -8.88 29.38 14.87
C GLU A 75 -10.28 29.96 14.57
N PHE A 76 -10.84 29.66 13.39
CA PHE A 76 -12.18 30.13 12.98
C PHE A 76 -13.31 29.15 13.36
N LEU A 77 -13.07 27.84 13.35
CA LEU A 77 -14.02 26.84 13.83
C LEU A 77 -14.07 26.83 15.35
N CYS A 78 -13.01 27.04 16.13
CA CYS A 78 -13.12 26.99 17.61
C CYS A 78 -14.19 27.95 18.16
N PRO A 79 -14.25 29.24 17.76
CA PRO A 79 -15.31 30.15 18.21
C PRO A 79 -16.70 29.76 17.72
N ILE A 80 -16.82 29.27 16.48
CA ILE A 80 -18.10 28.94 15.84
C ILE A 80 -18.64 27.58 16.35
N THR A 81 -17.76 26.62 16.59
CA THR A 81 -18.09 25.28 17.13
C THR A 81 -18.42 25.32 18.61
N PHE A 82 -17.79 26.20 19.40
CA PHE A 82 -18.14 26.44 20.81
C PHE A 82 -19.61 26.88 20.99
N LEU A 83 -20.21 27.49 19.96
CA LEU A 83 -21.61 27.93 19.97
C LEU A 83 -22.60 26.95 19.29
N LEU A 84 -22.14 26.06 18.40
CA LEU A 84 -23.02 25.23 17.54
C LEU A 84 -22.82 23.71 17.64
N PHE A 85 -21.72 23.24 18.23
CA PHE A 85 -21.36 21.83 18.28
C PHE A 85 -20.97 21.42 19.70
N SER A 86 -21.51 20.30 20.19
CA SER A 86 -21.04 19.65 21.42
C SER A 86 -19.54 19.33 21.31
N GLY A 87 -18.77 19.48 22.39
CA GLY A 87 -17.31 19.24 22.41
C GLY A 87 -16.89 17.93 21.75
N ASP A 88 -17.68 16.87 21.95
CA ASP A 88 -17.48 15.54 21.35
C ASP A 88 -17.36 15.55 19.82
N LYS A 89 -18.09 16.44 19.13
CA LYS A 89 -18.05 16.54 17.65
C LYS A 89 -16.79 17.25 17.17
N VAL A 90 -16.26 18.20 17.95
CA VAL A 90 -15.00 18.89 17.65
C VAL A 90 -13.83 17.94 17.86
N ASP A 91 -13.86 17.14 18.92
CA ASP A 91 -12.83 16.13 19.19
C ASP A 91 -12.82 15.01 18.15
N ALA A 92 -14.00 14.55 17.73
CA ALA A 92 -14.13 13.60 16.61
C ALA A 92 -13.56 14.17 15.30
N TRP A 93 -13.77 15.47 15.04
CA TRP A 93 -13.23 16.13 13.86
C TRP A 93 -11.70 16.26 13.91
N LYS A 94 -11.13 16.68 15.06
CA LYS A 94 -9.68 16.74 15.28
C LYS A 94 -9.02 15.38 15.15
N LEU A 95 -9.66 14.34 15.68
CA LEU A 95 -9.18 12.96 15.56
C LEU A 95 -9.11 12.54 14.10
N LYS A 96 -10.18 12.77 13.32
CA LYS A 96 -10.21 12.44 11.90
C LYS A 96 -9.12 13.15 11.11
N LEU A 97 -8.89 14.44 11.41
CA LEU A 97 -7.83 15.23 10.77
C LEU A 97 -6.44 14.61 11.02
N LYS A 98 -6.18 14.20 12.26
CA LYS A 98 -4.93 13.55 12.65
C LYS A 98 -4.75 12.19 11.96
N GLU A 99 -5.82 11.40 11.86
CA GLU A 99 -5.79 10.11 11.14
C GLU A 99 -5.50 10.30 9.65
N ASP A 100 -6.13 11.28 9.00
CA ASP A 100 -5.90 11.60 7.59
C ASP A 100 -4.46 12.06 7.33
N GLU A 101 -3.88 12.85 8.24
CA GLU A 101 -2.47 13.27 8.19
C GLU A 101 -1.50 12.10 8.34
N GLU A 102 -1.75 11.21 9.32
CA GLU A 102 -0.95 9.99 9.51
C GLU A 102 -0.99 9.08 8.26
N VAL A 103 -2.15 8.95 7.63
CA VAL A 103 -2.31 8.23 6.35
C VAL A 103 -1.53 8.89 5.23
N ALA A 104 -1.62 10.22 5.11
CA ALA A 104 -0.90 10.96 4.08
C ALA A 104 0.62 10.85 4.24
N GLU A 105 1.14 10.96 5.46
CA GLU A 105 2.57 10.80 5.71
C GLU A 105 3.05 9.38 5.41
N MET A 106 2.25 8.36 5.76
CA MET A 106 2.62 6.99 5.46
C MET A 106 2.62 6.70 3.95
N ARG A 107 1.65 7.26 3.20
CA ARG A 107 1.65 7.19 1.73
C ARG A 107 2.89 7.82 1.13
N ARG A 108 3.30 8.99 1.61
CA ARG A 108 4.53 9.63 1.16
C ARG A 108 5.76 8.73 1.42
N LYS A 109 5.87 8.14 2.60
CA LYS A 109 7.00 7.22 2.92
C LYS A 109 6.99 6.01 1.98
N ALA A 110 5.81 5.47 1.68
CA ALA A 110 5.65 4.38 0.73
C ALA A 110 6.03 4.79 -0.70
N GLU A 111 5.65 5.99 -1.14
CA GLU A 111 6.02 6.54 -2.46
C GLU A 111 7.53 6.81 -2.56
N ALA A 112 8.17 7.18 -1.45
CA ALA A 112 9.62 7.31 -1.33
C ALA A 112 10.37 5.95 -1.34
N GLY A 113 9.68 4.84 -1.61
CA GLY A 113 10.30 3.51 -1.75
C GLY A 113 10.52 2.76 -0.44
N GLN A 114 10.01 3.26 0.69
CA GLN A 114 10.17 2.58 1.99
C GLN A 114 9.25 1.35 2.06
N GLY A 115 9.82 0.16 1.93
CA GLY A 115 9.06 -1.10 1.91
C GLY A 115 8.23 -1.34 3.17
N TRP A 116 8.75 -1.03 4.37
CA TRP A 116 7.99 -1.16 5.62
C TRP A 116 6.73 -0.27 5.65
N ALA A 117 6.78 0.92 5.04
CA ALA A 117 5.65 1.84 4.96
C ALA A 117 4.59 1.31 4.00
N MET A 118 5.00 0.73 2.87
CA MET A 118 4.09 0.03 1.95
C MET A 118 3.40 -1.15 2.65
N CYS A 119 4.14 -1.95 3.42
CA CYS A 119 3.56 -3.04 4.20
C CYS A 119 2.52 -2.53 5.23
N ASN A 120 2.84 -1.48 5.97
CA ASN A 120 1.92 -0.90 6.97
C ASN A 120 0.65 -0.32 6.34
N LEU A 121 0.73 0.33 5.17
CA LEU A 121 -0.47 0.74 4.41
C LEU A 121 -1.33 -0.47 4.05
N GLY A 122 -0.70 -1.56 3.62
CA GLY A 122 -1.40 -2.82 3.37
C GLY A 122 -2.14 -3.35 4.61
N VAL A 123 -1.55 -3.22 5.79
CA VAL A 123 -2.19 -3.60 7.06
C VAL A 123 -3.38 -2.70 7.38
N TRP A 124 -3.24 -1.38 7.20
CA TRP A 124 -4.33 -0.45 7.46
C TRP A 124 -5.52 -0.64 6.53
N TYR A 125 -5.31 -0.86 5.24
CA TYR A 125 -6.38 -1.19 4.29
C TYR A 125 -7.05 -2.54 4.62
N LYS A 126 -6.25 -3.55 5.01
CA LYS A 126 -6.78 -4.86 5.40
C LYS A 126 -7.70 -4.80 6.62
N HIS A 127 -7.38 -3.94 7.59
CA HIS A 127 -8.12 -3.82 8.85
C HIS A 127 -9.12 -2.66 8.90
N GLY A 128 -9.05 -1.71 7.95
CA GLY A 128 -9.84 -0.49 7.96
C GLY A 128 -9.46 0.43 9.14
N GLN A 129 -8.17 0.68 9.34
CA GLN A 129 -7.65 1.50 10.43
C GLN A 129 -7.37 2.94 9.98
N LYS A 130 -7.29 3.89 10.93
CA LYS A 130 -6.92 5.29 10.67
C LYS A 130 -7.84 5.96 9.65
N GLY A 131 -9.15 5.80 9.83
CA GLY A 131 -10.16 6.35 8.92
C GLY A 131 -10.26 5.70 7.53
N LEU A 132 -9.44 4.69 7.22
CA LEU A 132 -9.48 4.00 5.94
C LEU A 132 -10.61 2.96 5.90
N ALA A 133 -11.31 2.89 4.77
CA ALA A 133 -12.24 1.80 4.50
C ALA A 133 -11.46 0.49 4.31
N LYS A 134 -12.04 -0.59 4.84
CA LYS A 134 -11.48 -1.94 4.69
C LYS A 134 -11.52 -2.35 3.23
N ASP A 135 -10.35 -2.58 2.64
CA ASP A 135 -10.18 -2.90 1.23
C ASP A 135 -9.03 -3.90 1.07
N PHE A 136 -9.37 -5.17 0.81
CA PHE A 136 -8.36 -6.21 0.64
C PHE A 136 -7.65 -6.14 -0.71
N ALA A 137 -8.27 -5.56 -1.75
CA ALA A 137 -7.64 -5.43 -3.06
C ALA A 137 -6.52 -4.39 -3.00
N LYS A 138 -6.79 -3.22 -2.39
CA LYS A 138 -5.74 -2.22 -2.11
C LYS A 138 -4.66 -2.77 -1.20
N ALA A 139 -5.03 -3.53 -0.17
CA ALA A 139 -4.04 -4.16 0.69
C ALA A 139 -3.09 -5.09 -0.11
N PHE A 140 -3.63 -5.88 -1.03
CA PHE A 140 -2.84 -6.75 -1.90
C PHE A 140 -1.87 -5.95 -2.79
N GLU A 141 -2.33 -4.87 -3.41
CA GLU A 141 -1.47 -4.00 -4.23
C GLU A 141 -0.31 -3.41 -3.43
N TRP A 142 -0.58 -2.94 -2.21
CA TRP A 142 0.47 -2.39 -1.34
C TRP A 142 1.46 -3.45 -0.87
N TYR A 143 1.00 -4.67 -0.53
CA TYR A 143 1.92 -5.77 -0.22
C TYR A 143 2.76 -6.19 -1.43
N LYS A 144 2.19 -6.15 -2.64
CA LYS A 144 2.94 -6.42 -3.88
C LYS A 144 4.04 -5.38 -4.09
N LYS A 145 3.72 -4.09 -3.97
CA LYS A 145 4.73 -3.01 -4.03
C LYS A 145 5.82 -3.20 -2.96
N SER A 146 5.42 -3.57 -1.74
CA SER A 146 6.34 -3.84 -0.64
C SER A 146 7.28 -5.02 -0.95
N HIS A 147 6.78 -6.08 -1.58
CA HIS A 147 7.58 -7.21 -2.03
C HIS A 147 8.59 -6.80 -3.13
N GLU A 148 8.15 -5.99 -4.09
CA GLU A 148 9.00 -5.43 -5.16
C GLU A 148 10.10 -4.51 -4.59
N ALA A 149 9.79 -3.77 -3.52
CA ALA A 149 10.75 -2.98 -2.75
C ALA A 149 11.70 -3.83 -1.87
N GLY A 150 11.54 -5.16 -1.87
CA GLY A 150 12.42 -6.09 -1.15
C GLY A 150 12.08 -6.31 0.33
N ASP A 151 10.99 -5.74 0.84
CA ASP A 151 10.62 -5.89 2.25
C ASP A 151 10.11 -7.32 2.55
N ALA A 152 10.73 -7.93 3.57
CA ALA A 152 10.43 -9.29 3.99
C ALA A 152 9.04 -9.38 4.63
N VAL A 153 8.61 -8.36 5.37
CA VAL A 153 7.30 -8.35 6.05
C VAL A 153 6.17 -8.23 5.03
N GLY A 154 6.29 -7.31 4.07
CA GLY A 154 5.34 -7.19 2.96
C GLY A 154 5.27 -8.44 2.09
N THR A 155 6.40 -9.11 1.84
CA THR A 155 6.43 -10.41 1.14
C THR A 155 5.61 -11.48 1.88
N GLY A 156 5.72 -11.54 3.21
CA GLY A 156 4.89 -12.41 4.05
C GLY A 156 3.41 -12.06 4.01
N GLY A 157 3.09 -10.76 4.01
CA GLY A 157 1.74 -10.23 3.81
C GLY A 157 1.13 -10.67 2.47
N LEU A 158 1.90 -10.59 1.39
CA LEU A 158 1.51 -11.05 0.06
C LEU A 158 1.24 -12.56 0.03
N GLY A 159 2.13 -13.37 0.61
CA GLY A 159 1.94 -14.81 0.74
C GLY A 159 0.64 -15.15 1.48
N ARG A 160 0.31 -14.39 2.54
CA ARG A 160 -0.94 -14.55 3.28
C ARG A 160 -2.18 -14.18 2.46
N CYS A 161 -2.11 -13.19 1.57
CA CYS A 161 -3.21 -12.91 0.65
C CYS A 161 -3.50 -14.09 -0.28
N TYR A 162 -2.46 -14.75 -0.81
CA TYR A 162 -2.59 -15.97 -1.62
C TYR A 162 -3.12 -17.18 -0.83
N LEU A 163 -2.85 -17.29 0.48
CA LEU A 163 -3.42 -18.34 1.33
C LEU A 163 -4.92 -18.18 1.55
N LEU A 164 -5.35 -16.94 1.80
CA LEU A 164 -6.73 -16.64 2.17
C LEU A 164 -7.61 -16.37 0.95
N GLY A 165 -7.02 -16.10 -0.22
CA GLY A 165 -7.76 -15.62 -1.40
C GLY A 165 -8.27 -14.18 -1.22
N ASN A 166 -7.56 -13.38 -0.44
CA ASN A 166 -7.96 -11.99 -0.16
C ASN A 166 -7.46 -11.07 -1.29
N GLY A 167 -8.29 -10.10 -1.66
CA GLY A 167 -7.95 -9.08 -2.65
C GLY A 167 -8.16 -9.52 -4.10
N GLU A 168 -9.26 -10.25 -4.37
CA GLU A 168 -9.64 -10.74 -5.70
C GLU A 168 -8.66 -11.75 -6.32
N VAL A 169 -7.77 -12.31 -5.50
CA VAL A 169 -6.75 -13.27 -5.95
C VAL A 169 -7.21 -14.70 -5.74
N THR A 170 -6.98 -15.56 -6.74
CA THR A 170 -7.21 -17.01 -6.62
C THR A 170 -6.33 -17.60 -5.50
N LYS A 171 -6.97 -18.31 -4.57
CA LYS A 171 -6.28 -19.03 -3.50
C LYS A 171 -5.26 -20.01 -4.08
N CYS A 172 -4.00 -19.83 -3.72
CA CYS A 172 -2.88 -20.61 -4.24
C CYS A 172 -1.88 -20.93 -3.12
N PRO A 173 -2.09 -22.02 -2.36
CA PRO A 173 -1.20 -22.39 -1.25
C PRO A 173 0.26 -22.60 -1.65
N MET A 174 0.50 -23.13 -2.86
CA MET A 174 1.84 -23.34 -3.38
C MET A 174 2.60 -22.01 -3.54
N ARG A 175 1.97 -21.03 -4.20
CA ARG A 175 2.53 -19.68 -4.36
C ARG A 175 2.73 -19.00 -3.00
N ALA A 176 1.76 -19.14 -2.10
CA ALA A 176 1.89 -18.61 -0.76
C ALA A 176 3.09 -19.19 0.00
N ASN A 177 3.27 -20.51 -0.04
CA ASN A 177 4.41 -21.18 0.60
C ASN A 177 5.74 -20.62 0.05
N THR A 178 5.88 -20.52 -1.27
CA THR A 178 7.10 -19.98 -1.88
C THR A 178 7.41 -18.56 -1.42
N LEU A 179 6.41 -17.67 -1.37
CA LEU A 179 6.58 -16.30 -0.91
C LEU A 179 6.89 -16.22 0.59
N MET A 180 6.20 -17.02 1.40
CA MET A 180 6.41 -17.03 2.85
C MET A 180 7.78 -17.59 3.22
N CYS A 181 8.26 -18.63 2.53
CA CYS A 181 9.61 -19.16 2.71
C CYS A 181 10.67 -18.11 2.34
N GLN A 182 10.50 -17.41 1.22
CA GLN A 182 11.38 -16.29 0.84
C GLN A 182 11.39 -15.18 1.89
N ALA A 183 10.22 -14.82 2.43
CA ALA A 183 10.12 -13.84 3.51
C ALA A 183 10.84 -14.30 4.79
N ALA A 184 10.71 -15.58 5.14
CA ALA A 184 11.38 -16.16 6.30
C ALA A 184 12.91 -16.17 6.15
N GLU A 185 13.41 -16.51 4.96
CA GLU A 185 14.85 -16.45 4.63
C GLU A 185 15.39 -15.02 4.69
N ARG A 186 14.60 -14.03 4.29
CA ARG A 186 14.91 -12.60 4.43
C ARG A 186 14.74 -12.07 5.86
N GLY A 187 14.39 -12.93 6.82
CA GLY A 187 14.35 -12.58 8.24
C GLY A 187 12.99 -12.18 8.79
N SER A 188 11.90 -12.29 8.03
CA SER A 188 10.55 -11.97 8.53
C SER A 188 10.11 -12.93 9.64
N LYS A 189 10.20 -12.48 10.90
CA LYS A 189 9.90 -13.29 12.08
C LYS A 189 8.42 -13.62 12.21
N LEU A 190 7.55 -12.67 11.91
CA LEU A 190 6.09 -12.90 11.85
C LEU A 190 5.75 -14.02 10.84
N THR A 191 6.40 -14.02 9.68
CA THR A 191 6.20 -15.05 8.67
C THR A 191 6.76 -16.41 9.11
N CYS A 192 7.93 -16.43 9.78
CA CYS A 192 8.47 -17.64 10.40
C CYS A 192 7.46 -18.25 11.39
N TYR A 193 6.82 -17.44 12.24
CA TYR A 193 5.80 -17.92 13.17
C TYR A 193 4.61 -18.55 12.44
N HIS A 194 4.12 -17.89 11.39
CA HIS A 194 3.01 -18.41 10.59
C HIS A 194 3.36 -19.70 9.85
N LEU A 195 4.58 -19.81 9.29
CA LEU A 195 5.05 -21.05 8.68
C LEU A 195 5.23 -22.17 9.70
N GLY A 196 5.82 -21.88 10.85
CA GLY A 196 5.98 -22.84 11.95
C GLY A 196 4.64 -23.44 12.37
N ARG A 197 3.62 -22.59 12.54
CA ARG A 197 2.25 -23.06 12.82
C ARG A 197 1.64 -23.86 11.68
N SER A 198 1.88 -23.46 10.44
CA SER A 198 1.36 -24.17 9.26
C SER A 198 1.90 -25.59 9.17
N TYR A 199 3.20 -25.78 9.35
CA TYR A 199 3.84 -27.10 9.33
C TYR A 199 3.51 -27.94 10.57
N ALA A 200 3.33 -27.33 11.75
CA ALA A 200 2.94 -28.04 12.97
C ALA A 200 1.53 -28.64 12.89
N GLU A 201 0.58 -27.86 12.37
CA GLU A 201 -0.83 -28.22 12.32
C GLU A 201 -1.26 -28.80 10.96
N GLY A 202 -0.41 -28.73 9.92
CA GLY A 202 -0.78 -29.13 8.55
C GLY A 202 -1.84 -28.22 7.92
N LEU A 203 -1.85 -26.93 8.28
CA LEU A 203 -2.84 -25.98 7.81
C LEU A 203 -2.63 -25.61 6.34
N TRP A 204 -3.66 -25.08 5.69
CA TRP A 204 -3.60 -24.45 4.37
C TRP A 204 -3.01 -25.32 3.24
N GLY A 205 -3.01 -26.64 3.38
CA GLY A 205 -2.49 -27.57 2.37
C GLY A 205 -0.99 -27.87 2.52
N PHE A 206 -0.38 -27.49 3.65
CA PHE A 206 0.99 -27.87 3.97
C PHE A 206 1.02 -29.28 4.59
N PRO A 207 2.00 -30.12 4.23
CA PRO A 207 2.19 -31.38 4.93
C PRO A 207 2.58 -31.10 6.38
N LYS A 208 2.09 -31.91 7.30
CA LYS A 208 2.52 -31.86 8.69
C LYS A 208 3.98 -32.29 8.77
N ASP A 209 4.85 -31.39 9.20
CA ASP A 209 6.29 -31.63 9.32
C ASP A 209 6.82 -30.94 10.59
N GLU A 210 7.11 -31.75 11.59
CA GLU A 210 7.59 -31.27 12.88
C GLU A 210 9.01 -30.69 12.80
N THR A 211 9.86 -31.20 11.89
CA THR A 211 11.24 -30.74 11.74
C THR A 211 11.28 -29.32 11.17
N MET A 212 10.47 -29.06 10.14
CA MET A 212 10.30 -27.74 9.56
C MET A 212 9.61 -26.77 10.53
N ALA A 213 8.58 -27.24 11.24
CA ALA A 213 7.91 -26.44 12.27
C ALA A 213 8.90 -25.97 13.35
N ARG A 214 9.70 -26.89 13.88
CA ARG A 214 10.75 -26.62 14.87
C ARG A 214 11.76 -25.60 14.35
N ARG A 215 12.26 -25.77 13.13
CA ARG A 215 13.21 -24.84 12.51
C ARG A 215 12.68 -23.40 12.53
N TYR A 216 11.45 -23.19 12.08
CA TYR A 216 10.86 -21.85 12.04
C TYR A 216 10.56 -21.31 13.44
N TYR A 217 10.06 -22.14 14.38
CA TYR A 217 9.83 -21.69 15.75
C TYR A 217 11.12 -21.33 16.48
N SER A 218 12.23 -22.05 16.27
CA SER A 218 13.54 -21.69 16.80
C SER A 218 14.04 -20.34 16.27
N MET A 219 13.78 -20.03 14.99
CA MET A 219 14.10 -18.72 14.40
C MET A 219 13.30 -17.55 15.01
N VAL A 220 12.09 -17.84 15.52
CA VAL A 220 11.23 -16.87 16.23
C VAL A 220 11.63 -16.72 17.68
N ALA A 221 11.88 -17.84 18.38
CA ALA A 221 12.27 -17.81 19.80
C ALA A 221 13.59 -17.07 20.03
N SER A 222 14.53 -17.20 19.08
CA SER A 222 15.81 -16.48 19.09
C SER A 222 15.71 -15.01 18.65
N ALA A 223 14.56 -14.54 18.18
CA ALA A 223 14.39 -13.17 17.70
C ALA A 223 14.29 -12.14 18.84
N LEU A 224 14.76 -10.92 18.56
CA LEU A 224 14.43 -9.73 19.33
C LEU A 224 12.93 -9.41 19.16
N ILE A 225 12.32 -8.76 20.15
CA ILE A 225 10.87 -8.49 20.17
C ILE A 225 10.46 -7.50 19.07
N GLU A 226 11.40 -6.76 18.48
CA GLU A 226 11.15 -5.68 17.51
C GLU A 226 10.37 -6.12 16.25
N ASP A 227 10.53 -7.38 15.81
CA ASP A 227 9.92 -7.91 14.57
C ASP A 227 8.77 -8.92 14.80
N CYS A 228 8.43 -9.24 16.05
CA CYS A 228 7.42 -10.24 16.37
C CYS A 228 6.58 -9.85 17.59
N THR A 229 5.30 -10.22 17.59
CA THR A 229 4.45 -9.98 18.76
C THR A 229 4.89 -10.85 19.93
N ALA A 230 4.79 -10.34 21.17
CA ALA A 230 5.13 -11.11 22.38
C ALA A 230 4.42 -12.47 22.40
N GLY A 231 3.14 -12.51 21.99
CA GLY A 231 2.37 -13.75 21.88
C GLY A 231 2.88 -14.73 20.82
N ALA A 232 3.43 -14.25 19.69
CA ALA A 232 4.04 -15.14 18.70
C ALA A 232 5.33 -15.79 19.22
N LYS A 233 6.14 -15.03 19.96
CA LYS A 233 7.35 -15.53 20.60
C LYS A 233 7.04 -16.52 21.72
N GLU A 234 6.07 -16.20 22.57
CA GLU A 234 5.60 -17.09 23.62
C GLU A 234 5.00 -18.37 23.04
N GLY A 235 4.13 -18.25 22.02
CA GLY A 235 3.54 -19.40 21.34
C GLY A 235 4.59 -20.32 20.72
N ALA A 236 5.60 -19.75 20.05
CA ALA A 236 6.74 -20.50 19.52
C ALA A 236 7.52 -21.22 20.63
N ALA A 237 7.79 -20.54 21.75
CA ALA A 237 8.50 -21.12 22.88
C ALA A 237 7.70 -22.22 23.58
N THR A 238 6.39 -22.06 23.73
CA THR A 238 5.48 -23.07 24.28
C THR A 238 5.48 -24.32 23.42
N TRP A 239 5.31 -24.17 22.11
CA TRP A 239 5.35 -25.29 21.18
C TRP A 239 6.67 -26.07 21.25
N LEU A 240 7.80 -25.36 21.34
CA LEU A 240 9.13 -25.97 21.47
C LEU A 240 9.32 -26.72 22.79
N ARG A 241 8.66 -26.32 23.88
CA ARG A 241 8.69 -27.04 25.17
C ARG A 241 7.84 -28.31 25.14
N GLU A 242 6.69 -28.26 24.46
CA GLU A 242 5.78 -29.40 24.33
C GLU A 242 6.33 -30.48 23.40
N HIS A 243 7.20 -30.09 22.45
CA HIS A 243 7.83 -30.99 21.50
C HIS A 243 9.35 -30.94 21.68
N PRO A 244 9.95 -31.60 22.67
CA PRO A 244 11.42 -31.69 22.79
C PRO A 244 12.02 -32.51 21.63
N THR A 245 13.28 -32.26 21.28
CA THR A 245 14.00 -33.08 20.29
C THR A 245 14.22 -34.48 20.86
N THR A 246 13.64 -35.51 20.24
CA THR A 246 13.97 -36.93 20.54
C THR A 246 15.35 -37.31 20.03
#